data_AF-A0A7W5MQ03-F1
#
_entry.id   AF-A0A7W5MQ03-F1
#
_cell.length_a   1.000
_cell.length_b   1.000
_cell.length_c   1.000
_cell.angle_alpha   90.00
_cell.angle_beta   90.00
_cell.angle_gamma   90.00
#
_symmetry.space_group_name_H-M   'P 1'
#
loop_
_entity.id
_entity.type
_entity.pdbx_description
1 polymer ?
#
loop_
_entity_poly.entity_id
_entity_poly.type
_entity_poly.pdbx_seq_one_letter_code
_entity_poly.pdbx_strand_id
1 'polypeptide(L)'
;MVELGGATISYWGSQNLTHDHHGREVYGGSDLTVVRGGLKALRRLDLPAHLARAVECAAQFDAAAHACYPGLILTRRNYDVIEGVAPNGERRTGVLEQSWRVGGASGAEIAAFEAFRAEPGTDRVRCSTVEVYDLVTPPSGAITYYRGTDPTVGAMTKYAVRYA
;
A
#
# COMPACT_ATOMS: atom_id res chain seq x y z
N MET A 1 0.08 -2.63 7.23
CA MET A 1 0.04 -2.02 8.59
C MET A 1 1.25 -1.12 8.75
N VAL A 2 1.07 0.07 9.32
CA VAL A 2 2.17 1.00 9.61
C VAL A 2 1.96 1.63 10.98
N GLU A 3 3.03 1.77 11.75
CA GLU A 3 3.11 2.42 13.05
C GLU A 3 4.12 3.56 12.95
N LEU A 4 3.66 4.79 13.18
CA LEU A 4 4.48 5.99 13.05
C LEU A 4 3.97 7.05 14.02
N GLY A 5 4.89 7.66 14.79
CA GLY A 5 4.55 8.78 15.68
C GLY A 5 3.46 8.46 16.72
N GLY A 6 3.40 7.23 17.22
CA GLY A 6 2.37 6.79 18.16
C GLY A 6 0.99 6.48 17.54
N ALA A 7 0.84 6.63 16.23
CA ALA A 7 -0.36 6.25 15.50
C ALA A 7 -0.15 4.94 14.72
N THR A 8 -1.23 4.19 14.54
CA THR A 8 -1.26 2.95 13.75
C THR A 8 -2.29 3.08 12.64
N ILE A 9 -1.93 2.64 11.43
CA ILE A 9 -2.84 2.48 10.30
C ILE A 9 -2.72 1.09 9.70
N SER A 10 -3.78 0.65 9.03
CA SER A 10 -3.78 -0.57 8.22
C SER A 10 -4.55 -0.31 6.93
N TYR A 11 -4.26 -1.09 5.90
CA TYR A 11 -4.77 -0.83 4.57
C TYR A 11 -4.85 -2.11 3.74
N TRP A 12 -5.69 -2.05 2.72
CA TRP A 12 -5.65 -2.92 1.55
C TRP A 12 -5.59 -2.03 0.31
N GLY A 13 -5.13 -2.57 -0.80
CA GLY A 13 -4.97 -1.78 -2.02
C GLY A 13 -4.51 -2.61 -3.21
N SER A 14 -4.29 -1.92 -4.32
CA SER A 14 -3.74 -2.49 -5.55
C SER A 14 -2.43 -1.80 -5.91
N GLN A 15 -1.60 -2.51 -6.66
CA GLN A 15 -0.48 -1.92 -7.38
C GLN A 15 -0.93 -1.60 -8.80
N ASN A 16 -0.48 -0.46 -9.31
CA ASN A 16 -0.73 -0.02 -10.67
C ASN A 16 0.57 -0.18 -11.47
N LEU A 17 0.43 -0.54 -12.75
CA LEU A 17 1.53 -0.55 -13.70
C LEU A 17 1.52 0.74 -14.52
N THR A 18 2.70 1.12 -14.99
CA THR A 18 2.93 2.20 -15.96
C THR A 18 3.97 1.74 -16.97
N HIS A 19 4.24 2.56 -17.98
CA HIS A 19 5.29 2.26 -18.95
C HIS A 19 6.51 3.15 -18.69
N ASP A 20 7.70 2.55 -18.78
CA ASP A 20 8.95 3.30 -18.81
C ASP A 20 9.23 3.92 -20.20
N HIS A 21 10.35 4.63 -20.33
CA HIS A 21 10.75 5.24 -21.61
C HIS A 21 11.05 4.24 -22.74
N HIS A 22 11.14 2.94 -22.43
CA HIS A 22 11.31 1.87 -23.40
C HIS A 22 9.99 1.12 -23.69
N GLY A 23 8.87 1.58 -23.13
CA GLY A 23 7.57 0.94 -23.29
C GLY A 23 7.43 -0.38 -22.51
N ARG A 24 8.27 -0.62 -21.48
CA ARG A 24 8.15 -1.80 -20.62
C ARG A 24 7.20 -1.51 -19.46
N GLU A 25 6.37 -2.48 -19.11
CA GLU A 25 5.54 -2.39 -17.91
C GLU A 25 6.42 -2.41 -16.65
N VAL A 26 6.24 -1.39 -15.82
CA VAL A 26 6.95 -1.17 -14.56
C VAL A 26 5.97 -0.69 -13.50
N TYR A 27 6.41 -0.63 -12.25
CA TYR A 27 5.59 -0.11 -11.16
C TYR A 27 5.19 1.36 -11.40
N GLY A 28 3.88 1.62 -11.38
CA GLY A 28 3.28 2.95 -11.58
C GLY A 28 2.66 3.55 -10.33
N GLY A 29 2.68 2.85 -9.20
CA GLY A 29 2.11 3.33 -7.95
C GLY A 29 1.25 2.31 -7.23
N SER A 30 0.61 2.78 -6.17
CA SER A 30 -0.32 1.98 -5.37
C SER A 30 -1.51 2.81 -4.94
N ASP A 31 -2.70 2.23 -5.05
CA ASP A 31 -3.94 2.80 -4.54
C ASP A 31 -4.33 2.09 -3.25
N LEU A 32 -4.39 2.83 -2.14
CA LEU A 32 -4.68 2.29 -0.82
C LEU A 32 -6.02 2.79 -0.30
N THR A 33 -6.79 1.88 0.27
CA THR A 33 -7.84 2.21 1.23
C THR A 33 -7.28 1.99 2.63
N VAL A 34 -7.13 3.09 3.37
CA VAL A 34 -6.42 3.11 4.66
C VAL A 34 -7.42 3.41 5.78
N VAL A 35 -7.28 2.71 6.90
CA VAL A 35 -8.05 2.92 8.14
C VAL A 35 -7.14 3.07 9.34
N ARG A 36 -7.66 3.70 10.40
CA ARG A 36 -6.99 3.77 11.70
C ARG A 36 -6.92 2.39 12.36
N GLY A 37 -5.84 2.15 13.10
CA GLY A 37 -5.60 0.91 13.84
C GLY A 37 -4.96 -0.20 13.00
N GLY A 38 -4.61 -1.30 13.69
CA GLY A 38 -3.93 -2.44 13.08
C GLY A 38 -4.87 -3.37 12.30
N LEU A 39 -4.36 -4.55 11.93
CA LEU A 39 -5.09 -5.54 11.11
C LEU A 39 -6.45 -5.96 11.68
N LYS A 40 -6.63 -5.93 13.00
CA LYS A 40 -7.95 -6.15 13.62
C LYS A 40 -9.00 -5.13 13.19
N ALA A 41 -8.61 -3.86 12.97
CA ALA A 41 -9.51 -2.83 12.47
C ALA A 41 -9.85 -3.07 10.99
N LEU A 42 -8.84 -3.41 10.17
CA LEU A 42 -9.02 -3.74 8.76
C LEU A 42 -10.00 -4.91 8.55
N ARG A 43 -9.91 -5.95 9.39
CA ARG A 43 -10.80 -7.13 9.36
C ARG A 43 -12.26 -6.85 9.73
N ARG A 44 -12.55 -5.74 10.40
CA ARG A 44 -13.93 -5.35 10.78
C ARG A 44 -14.66 -4.61 9.66
N LEU A 45 -13.97 -4.24 8.60
CA LEU A 45 -14.59 -3.60 7.45
C LEU A 45 -15.50 -4.59 6.73
N ASP A 46 -16.63 -4.09 6.24
CA ASP A 46 -17.45 -4.83 5.29
C ASP A 46 -16.74 -4.81 3.92
N LEU A 47 -16.01 -5.89 3.63
CA LEU A 47 -15.19 -6.05 2.44
C LEU A 47 -15.76 -7.14 1.53
N PRO A 48 -15.61 -6.98 0.20
CA PRO A 48 -15.80 -8.09 -0.73
C PRO A 48 -15.04 -9.34 -0.27
N ALA A 49 -15.65 -10.51 -0.48
CA ALA A 49 -15.14 -11.78 0.06
C ALA A 49 -13.66 -12.06 -0.28
N HIS A 50 -13.21 -11.71 -1.48
CA HIS A 50 -11.82 -11.90 -1.90
C HIS A 50 -10.85 -10.97 -1.14
N LEU A 51 -11.22 -9.72 -0.86
CA LEU A 51 -10.41 -8.80 -0.06
C LEU A 51 -10.39 -9.21 1.42
N ALA A 52 -11.52 -9.64 1.96
CA ALA A 52 -11.59 -10.18 3.32
C ALA A 52 -10.66 -11.39 3.48
N ARG A 53 -10.66 -12.29 2.50
CA ARG A 53 -9.74 -13.44 2.43
C ARG A 53 -8.28 -13.00 2.36
N ALA A 54 -7.96 -12.01 1.54
CA ALA A 54 -6.60 -11.51 1.41
C ALA A 54 -6.09 -10.89 2.72
N VAL A 55 -6.92 -10.10 3.39
CA VAL A 55 -6.61 -9.51 4.70
C VAL A 55 -6.41 -10.58 5.76
N GLU A 56 -7.24 -11.63 5.77
CA GLU A 56 -7.09 -12.76 6.69
C GLU A 56 -5.76 -13.50 6.45
N CYS A 57 -5.43 -13.77 5.19
CA CYS A 57 -4.18 -14.43 4.82
C CYS A 57 -2.95 -13.63 5.28
N ALA A 58 -2.95 -12.32 5.02
CA ALA A 58 -1.91 -11.42 5.49
C ALA A 58 -1.81 -11.39 7.03
N ALA A 59 -2.93 -11.41 7.74
CA ALA A 59 -2.96 -11.42 9.20
C ALA A 59 -2.43 -12.72 9.81
N GLN A 60 -2.71 -13.87 9.17
CA GLN A 60 -2.16 -15.16 9.58
C GLN A 60 -0.65 -15.20 9.37
N PHE A 61 -0.17 -14.71 8.23
CA PHE A 61 1.26 -14.61 7.96
C PHE A 61 1.97 -13.69 8.97
N ASP A 62 1.40 -12.50 9.24
CA ASP A 62 1.93 -11.55 10.22
C ASP A 62 2.05 -12.15 11.62
N ALA A 63 1.00 -12.86 12.07
CA ALA A 63 1.01 -13.55 13.35
C ALA A 63 2.07 -14.66 13.42
N ALA A 64 2.20 -15.46 12.36
CA ALA A 64 3.20 -16.51 12.27
C ALA A 64 4.63 -15.95 12.30
N ALA A 65 4.88 -14.84 11.59
CA ALA A 65 6.19 -14.18 11.60
C ALA A 65 6.59 -13.73 13.01
N HIS A 66 5.68 -13.08 13.76
CA HIS A 66 5.98 -12.66 15.14
C HIS A 66 6.11 -13.84 16.11
N ALA A 67 5.37 -14.93 15.89
CA ALA A 67 5.50 -16.14 16.69
C ALA A 67 6.88 -16.81 16.49
N CYS A 68 7.36 -16.87 15.24
CA CYS A 68 8.69 -17.40 14.92
C CYS A 68 9.83 -16.47 15.38
N TYR A 69 9.59 -15.16 15.42
CA TYR A 69 10.60 -14.16 15.76
C TYR A 69 10.07 -13.17 16.82
N PRO A 70 10.00 -13.56 18.11
CA PRO A 70 9.39 -12.72 19.16
C PRO A 70 10.10 -11.38 19.40
N GLY A 71 11.39 -11.29 19.08
CA GLY A 71 12.18 -10.06 19.21
C GLY A 71 12.10 -9.15 17.98
N LEU A 72 11.33 -9.51 16.96
CA LEU A 72 11.24 -8.76 15.72
C LEU A 72 10.43 -7.47 15.94
N ILE A 73 11.02 -6.33 15.59
CA ILE A 73 10.36 -5.02 15.64
C ILE A 73 10.13 -4.54 14.22
N LEU A 74 8.87 -4.52 13.79
CA LEU A 74 8.45 -4.05 12.46
C LEU A 74 7.40 -2.96 12.61
N THR A 75 7.75 -1.73 12.27
CA THR A 75 6.80 -0.62 12.29
C THR A 75 6.11 -0.44 10.95
N ARG A 76 6.64 -0.97 9.85
CA ARG A 76 5.96 -1.04 8.54
C ARG A 76 5.86 -2.49 8.08
N ARG A 77 4.66 -2.92 7.73
CA ARG A 77 4.35 -4.29 7.29
C ARG A 77 3.40 -4.28 6.10
N ASN A 78 3.90 -4.65 4.93
CA ASN A 78 3.12 -4.80 3.70
C ASN A 78 3.24 -6.26 3.21
N TYR A 79 2.15 -6.79 2.65
CA TYR A 79 2.07 -8.16 2.15
C TYR A 79 1.38 -8.16 0.80
N ASP A 80 2.03 -8.71 -0.22
CA ASP A 80 1.41 -8.96 -1.51
C ASP A 80 0.70 -10.31 -1.45
N VAL A 81 -0.60 -10.30 -1.72
CA VAL A 81 -1.46 -11.47 -1.58
C VAL A 81 -1.99 -11.87 -2.95
N ILE A 82 -1.83 -13.14 -3.28
CA ILE A 82 -2.34 -13.72 -4.52
C ILE A 82 -3.52 -14.65 -4.22
N GLU A 83 -4.54 -14.60 -5.07
CA GLU A 83 -5.62 -15.58 -5.10
C GLU A 83 -5.63 -16.29 -6.46
N GLY A 84 -5.82 -17.60 -6.44
CA GLY A 84 -5.91 -18.42 -7.65
C GLY A 84 -6.87 -19.59 -7.45
N VAL A 85 -7.16 -20.28 -8.55
CA VAL A 85 -7.99 -21.49 -8.55
C VAL A 85 -7.11 -22.68 -8.91
N ALA A 86 -7.06 -23.67 -8.03
CA ALA A 86 -6.33 -24.91 -8.25
C ALA A 86 -7.04 -25.80 -9.31
N PRO A 87 -6.35 -26.79 -9.91
CA PRO A 87 -6.95 -27.65 -10.94
C PRO A 87 -8.22 -28.41 -10.52
N ASN A 88 -8.41 -28.63 -9.21
CA ASN A 88 -9.61 -29.22 -8.63
C ASN A 88 -10.76 -28.22 -8.40
N GLY A 89 -10.62 -26.96 -8.84
CA GLY A 89 -11.60 -25.89 -8.65
C GLY A 89 -11.51 -25.18 -7.29
N GLU A 90 -10.60 -25.58 -6.40
CA GLU A 90 -10.42 -24.98 -5.08
C GLU A 90 -9.79 -23.59 -5.19
N ARG A 91 -10.41 -22.57 -4.58
CA ARG A 91 -9.79 -21.24 -4.43
C ARG A 91 -8.73 -21.25 -3.35
N ARG A 92 -7.52 -20.81 -3.68
CA ARG A 92 -6.38 -20.69 -2.77
C ARG A 92 -5.92 -19.24 -2.69
N THR A 93 -5.56 -18.82 -1.49
CA THR A 93 -5.07 -17.46 -1.22
C THR A 93 -3.79 -17.57 -0.40
N GLY A 94 -2.75 -16.84 -0.78
CA GLY A 94 -1.44 -16.91 -0.14
C GLY A 94 -0.72 -15.57 -0.16
N VAL A 95 0.10 -15.31 0.86
CA VAL A 95 1.09 -14.23 0.82
C VAL A 95 2.22 -14.66 -0.11
N LEU A 96 2.43 -13.89 -1.18
CA LEU A 96 3.50 -14.12 -2.14
C LEU A 96 4.81 -13.46 -1.68
N GLU A 97 4.71 -12.21 -1.20
CA GLU A 97 5.86 -11.42 -0.75
C GLU A 97 5.52 -10.61 0.50
N GLN A 98 6.53 -10.40 1.36
CA GLN A 98 6.48 -9.41 2.43
C GLN A 98 7.44 -8.25 2.17
N SER A 99 7.01 -7.03 2.46
CA SER A 99 7.83 -5.83 2.39
C SER A 99 7.76 -5.04 3.70
N TRP A 100 8.87 -5.04 4.46
CA TRP A 100 8.97 -4.41 5.78
C TRP A 100 9.92 -3.20 5.83
N ARG A 101 10.21 -2.64 4.66
CA ARG A 101 11.03 -1.44 4.45
C ARG A 101 10.21 -0.36 3.77
N VAL A 102 10.70 0.88 3.72
CA VAL A 102 10.11 1.90 2.83
C VAL A 102 10.03 1.38 1.39
N GLY A 103 8.95 1.68 0.68
CA GLY A 103 8.70 1.19 -0.67
C GLY A 103 7.69 2.05 -1.44
N GLY A 104 7.25 1.58 -2.61
CA GLY A 104 6.38 2.36 -3.51
C GLY A 104 5.07 2.82 -2.85
N ALA A 105 4.47 2.01 -1.98
CA ALA A 105 3.25 2.38 -1.28
C ALA A 105 3.44 3.45 -0.18
N SER A 106 4.68 3.79 0.21
CA SER A 106 4.93 4.64 1.38
C SER A 106 4.47 6.08 1.23
N GLY A 107 4.39 6.61 0.01
CA GLY A 107 3.78 7.92 -0.23
C GLY A 107 2.31 7.97 0.22
N ALA A 108 1.51 7.00 -0.22
CA ALA A 108 0.12 6.84 0.20
C ALA A 108 -0.02 6.62 1.72
N GLU A 109 0.89 5.85 2.33
CA GLU A 109 0.90 5.61 3.78
C GLU A 109 1.09 6.92 4.57
N ILE A 110 2.05 7.76 4.16
CA ILE A 110 2.32 9.05 4.80
C ILE A 110 1.15 10.01 4.58
N ALA A 111 0.62 10.09 3.35
CA ALA A 111 -0.55 10.92 3.05
C ALA A 111 -1.76 10.54 3.93
N ALA A 112 -1.94 9.25 4.24
CA ALA A 112 -3.00 8.80 5.13
C ALA A 112 -2.76 9.24 6.59
N PHE A 113 -1.53 9.17 7.10
CA PHE A 113 -1.20 9.71 8.43
C PHE A 113 -1.47 11.21 8.52
N GLU A 114 -1.07 11.98 7.51
CA GLU A 114 -1.32 13.42 7.45
C GLU A 114 -2.81 13.74 7.44
N ALA A 115 -3.58 13.01 6.63
CA ALA A 115 -5.03 13.14 6.57
C ALA A 115 -5.69 12.86 7.92
N PHE A 116 -5.33 11.76 8.56
CA PHE A 116 -5.84 11.40 9.87
C PHE A 116 -5.41 12.37 10.99
N ARG A 117 -4.25 13.01 10.85
CA ARG A 117 -3.82 14.06 11.79
C ARG A 117 -4.62 15.35 11.59
N ALA A 118 -4.88 15.72 10.33
CA ALA A 118 -5.64 16.93 9.99
C ALA A 118 -7.13 16.80 10.31
N GLU A 119 -7.70 15.60 10.17
CA GLU A 119 -9.12 15.32 10.35
C GLU A 119 -9.33 14.16 11.36
N PRO A 120 -9.38 14.45 12.67
CA PRO A 120 -9.52 13.42 13.70
C PRO A 120 -10.78 12.56 13.60
N GLY A 121 -11.87 13.10 13.05
CA GLY A 121 -13.14 12.39 12.85
C GLY A 121 -13.18 11.48 11.62
N THR A 122 -12.13 11.48 10.80
CA THR A 122 -12.05 10.63 9.61
C THR A 122 -11.46 9.26 9.99
N ASP A 123 -12.22 8.19 9.73
CA ASP A 123 -11.83 6.80 10.04
C ASP A 123 -11.25 6.03 8.86
N ARG A 124 -11.49 6.52 7.64
CA ARG A 124 -11.04 5.90 6.39
C ARG A 124 -10.66 6.95 5.37
N VAL A 125 -9.56 6.74 4.66
CA VAL A 125 -9.12 7.58 3.53
C VAL A 125 -8.70 6.72 2.35
N ARG A 126 -8.74 7.31 1.15
CA ARG A 126 -8.13 6.73 -0.04
C ARG A 126 -6.93 7.56 -0.43
N CYS A 127 -5.77 6.93 -0.52
CA CYS A 127 -4.51 7.59 -0.83
C CYS A 127 -3.74 6.77 -1.86
N SER A 128 -3.01 7.45 -2.73
CA SER A 128 -2.18 6.80 -3.72
C SER A 128 -0.78 7.36 -3.75
N THR A 129 0.20 6.50 -4.01
CA THR A 129 1.49 6.89 -4.58
C THR A 129 1.38 6.70 -6.08
N VAL A 130 1.90 7.63 -6.86
CA VAL A 130 1.94 7.54 -8.32
C VAL A 130 3.35 7.79 -8.81
N GLU A 131 3.81 6.94 -9.72
CA GLU A 131 5.06 7.06 -10.46
C GLU A 131 4.77 7.14 -11.96
N VAL A 132 5.21 8.21 -12.61
CA VAL A 132 5.07 8.40 -14.06
C VAL A 132 6.46 8.66 -14.63
N TYR A 133 6.86 7.88 -15.63
CA TYR A 133 8.12 8.05 -16.36
C TYR A 133 7.95 9.15 -17.44
N ASP A 134 7.53 10.32 -16.98
CA ASP A 134 7.44 11.57 -17.74
C ASP A 134 7.31 12.76 -16.77
N LEU A 135 7.46 13.99 -17.26
CA LEU A 135 7.30 15.24 -16.50
C LEU A 135 5.85 15.75 -16.47
N VAL A 136 4.95 14.97 -15.86
CA VAL A 136 3.55 15.35 -15.73
C VAL A 136 3.32 16.38 -14.62
N THR A 137 2.23 17.14 -14.72
CA THR A 137 1.75 17.99 -13.64
C THR A 137 0.84 17.15 -12.72
N PRO A 138 1.18 16.97 -11.43
CA PRO A 138 0.34 16.23 -10.50
C PRO A 138 -1.03 16.90 -10.29
N PRO A 139 -2.07 16.13 -9.91
CA PRO A 139 -3.39 16.70 -9.64
C PRO A 139 -3.35 17.67 -8.45
N SER A 140 -4.35 18.56 -8.37
CA SER A 140 -4.49 19.48 -7.25
C SER A 140 -4.55 18.74 -5.91
N GLY A 141 -3.83 19.23 -4.91
CA GLY A 141 -3.73 18.59 -3.59
C GLY A 141 -2.74 17.43 -3.50
N ALA A 142 -2.08 17.05 -4.60
CA ALA A 142 -0.99 16.08 -4.55
C ALA A 142 0.28 16.69 -3.92
N ILE A 143 0.98 15.88 -3.15
CA ILE A 143 2.31 16.20 -2.64
C ILE A 143 3.33 15.61 -3.62
N THR A 144 4.07 16.48 -4.30
CA THR A 144 5.12 16.07 -5.24
C THR A 144 6.40 15.76 -4.49
N TYR A 145 6.89 14.53 -4.62
CA TYR A 145 8.17 14.11 -4.04
C TYR A 145 9.33 14.34 -4.99
N TYR A 146 9.08 14.15 -6.28
CA TYR A 146 10.07 14.30 -7.33
C TYR A 146 9.41 14.71 -8.63
N ARG A 147 10.00 15.65 -9.35
CA ARG A 147 9.67 15.96 -10.73
C ARG A 147 10.94 16.48 -11.41
N GLY A 148 11.52 15.67 -12.28
CA GLY A 148 12.79 16.00 -12.93
C GLY A 148 13.35 14.86 -13.76
N THR A 149 14.57 15.03 -14.25
CA THR A 149 15.29 14.00 -15.00
C THR A 149 16.19 13.22 -14.05
N ASP A 150 15.79 12.00 -13.71
CA ASP A 150 16.62 11.06 -12.98
C ASP A 150 17.76 10.56 -13.89
N PRO A 151 19.01 10.48 -13.39
CA PRO A 151 20.16 10.09 -14.20
C PRO A 151 20.12 8.63 -14.69
N THR A 152 19.30 7.77 -14.08
CA THR A 152 19.19 6.34 -14.41
C THR A 152 17.94 6.07 -15.23
N VAL A 153 16.80 6.59 -14.80
CA VAL A 153 15.50 6.26 -15.42
C VAL A 153 14.94 7.34 -16.32
N GLY A 154 15.55 8.53 -16.39
CA GLY A 154 15.11 9.63 -17.25
C GLY A 154 14.05 10.52 -16.62
N ALA A 155 13.24 11.16 -17.45
CA ALA A 155 12.17 12.06 -17.01
C ALA A 155 11.16 11.32 -16.13
N MET A 156 10.91 11.82 -14.92
CA MET A 156 10.03 11.16 -13.97
C MET A 156 9.33 12.16 -13.05
N THR A 157 8.09 11.81 -12.71
CA THR A 157 7.29 12.48 -11.68
C THR A 157 6.82 11.44 -10.66
N LYS A 158 7.08 11.71 -9.38
CA LYS A 158 6.58 10.94 -8.25
C LYS A 158 5.80 11.85 -7.31
N TYR A 159 4.59 11.43 -6.96
CA TYR A 159 3.74 12.15 -6.02
C TYR A 159 2.88 11.20 -5.21
N ALA A 160 2.34 11.69 -4.09
CA ALA A 160 1.19 11.07 -3.47
C ALA A 160 -0.01 12.00 -3.46
N VAL A 161 -1.19 11.41 -3.40
CA VAL A 161 -2.44 12.15 -3.38
C VAL A 161 -3.43 11.45 -2.45
N ARG A 162 -4.17 12.24 -1.68
CA ARG A 162 -5.41 11.78 -1.04
C ARG A 162 -6.57 12.16 -1.95
N TYR A 163 -7.46 11.21 -2.21
CA TYR A 163 -8.71 11.51 -2.91
C TYR A 163 -9.75 12.10 -1.94
N ALA A 164 -10.54 13.04 -2.47
CA ALA A 164 -11.67 13.65 -1.76
C ALA A 164 -12.71 12.60 -1.31
#